data_AF-A0A434U807-F1
#
_entry.id   AF-A0A434U807-F1
#
_cell.length_a   1.000
_cell.length_b   1.000
_cell.length_c   1.000
_cell.angle_alpha   90.00
_cell.angle_beta   90.00
_cell.angle_gamma   90.00
#
_symmetry.space_group_name_H-M   'P 1'
#
loop_
_entity.id
_entity.type
_entity.pdbx_description
1 polymer ?
#
loop_
_entity_poly.entity_id
_entity_poly.type
_entity_poly.pdbx_seq_one_letter_code
_entity_poly.pdbx_strand_id
1 'polypeptide(L)'
;MAPLPKKFDAKAHQIRDLLHAGLRLEALQLLESVIASGSAGADTMELASFLRSAPRGRQPFGAKHRWAEIGAENDELRSAGMSYEARLAALSVKYRLGDESKVKAAIAKYEAAMDVARSLVNEMRER
;
A
#
# COMPACT_ATOMS: atom_id res chain seq x y z
N MET A 1 -3.07 -24.97 0.35
CA MET A 1 -2.92 -23.53 0.03
C MET A 1 -2.80 -23.42 -1.48
N ALA A 2 -3.54 -22.50 -2.12
CA ALA A 2 -3.41 -22.26 -3.56
C ALA A 2 -1.99 -21.73 -3.86
N PRO A 3 -1.36 -22.15 -4.97
CA PRO A 3 -0.04 -21.64 -5.33
C PRO A 3 -0.13 -20.13 -5.57
N LEU A 4 0.84 -19.38 -5.04
CA LEU A 4 0.96 -17.95 -5.31
C LEU A 4 1.09 -17.72 -6.83
N PRO A 5 0.58 -16.59 -7.35
CA PRO A 5 0.77 -16.25 -8.76
C PRO A 5 2.26 -16.31 -9.10
N LYS A 6 2.63 -16.88 -10.25
CA LYS A 6 4.04 -17.10 -10.66
C LYS A 6 4.92 -15.83 -10.66
N LYS A 7 4.31 -14.64 -10.60
CA LYS A 7 4.97 -13.33 -10.59
C LYS A 7 4.96 -12.65 -9.21
N PHE A 8 4.47 -13.31 -8.16
CA PHE A 8 4.37 -12.71 -6.84
C PHE A 8 5.72 -12.75 -6.13
N ASP A 9 6.38 -11.59 -6.03
CA ASP A 9 7.60 -11.41 -5.27
C ASP A 9 7.26 -10.99 -3.82
N ALA A 10 7.18 -11.98 -2.94
CA ALA A 10 6.87 -11.75 -1.52
C ALA A 10 7.92 -10.85 -0.83
N LYS A 11 9.19 -10.93 -1.25
CA LYS A 11 10.26 -10.11 -0.67
C LYS A 11 10.13 -8.66 -1.09
N ALA A 12 9.82 -8.40 -2.36
CA ALA A 12 9.52 -7.06 -2.83
C ALA A 12 8.34 -6.43 -2.05
N HIS A 13 7.29 -7.20 -1.78
CA HIS A 13 6.18 -6.74 -0.95
C HIS A 13 6.63 -6.36 0.47
N GLN A 14 7.37 -7.24 1.15
CA GLN A 14 7.86 -6.97 2.50
C GLN A 14 8.77 -5.74 2.56
N ILE A 15 9.66 -5.54 1.56
CA ILE A 15 10.53 -4.37 1.50
C ILE A 15 9.70 -3.10 1.26
N ARG A 16 8.67 -3.16 0.41
CA ARG A 16 7.72 -2.04 0.22
C ARG A 16 7.05 -1.67 1.54
N ASP A 17 6.60 -2.63 2.33
CA ASP A 17 5.96 -2.38 3.63
C ASP A 17 6.88 -1.66 4.62
N LEU A 18 8.14 -2.07 4.71
CA LEU A 18 9.14 -1.39 5.55
C LEU A 18 9.40 0.05 5.09
N LEU A 19 9.54 0.27 3.78
CA LEU A 19 9.70 1.62 3.22
C LEU A 19 8.51 2.49 3.60
N HIS A 20 7.30 1.95 3.49
CA HIS A 20 6.10 2.66 3.83
C HIS A 20 5.96 2.96 5.33
N ALA A 21 6.40 2.05 6.21
CA ALA A 21 6.44 2.29 7.66
C ALA A 21 7.45 3.39 8.05
N GLY A 22 8.26 3.87 7.10
CA GLY A 22 9.34 4.82 7.34
C GLY A 22 10.61 4.14 7.88
N LEU A 23 10.64 2.81 7.93
CA LEU A 23 11.75 1.98 8.39
C LEU A 23 12.75 1.78 7.26
N ARG A 24 13.29 2.89 6.72
CA ARG A 24 14.14 2.88 5.51
C ARG A 24 15.42 2.07 5.71
N LEU A 25 16.05 2.15 6.88
CA LEU A 25 17.27 1.42 7.18
C LEU A 25 17.03 -0.09 7.13
N GLU A 26 15.96 -0.56 7.78
CA GLU A 26 15.56 -1.97 7.77
C GLU A 26 15.19 -2.44 6.37
N ALA A 27 14.47 -1.62 5.60
CA ALA A 27 14.14 -1.93 4.22
C ALA A 27 15.38 -2.10 3.34
N LEU A 28 16.39 -1.25 3.50
CA LEU A 28 17.65 -1.33 2.75
C LEU A 28 18.47 -2.56 3.16
N GLN A 29 18.56 -2.85 4.45
CA GLN A 29 19.23 -4.06 4.95
C GLN A 29 18.55 -5.33 4.42
N LEU A 30 17.21 -5.38 4.46
CA LEU A 30 16.46 -6.50 3.91
C LEU A 30 16.70 -6.64 2.40
N LEU A 31 16.65 -5.53 1.65
CA LEU A 31 16.92 -5.52 0.22
C LEU A 31 18.33 -6.05 -0.11
N GLU A 32 19.36 -5.58 0.59
CA GLU A 32 20.74 -6.04 0.40
C GLU A 32 20.87 -7.54 0.73
N SER A 33 20.23 -8.02 1.80
CA SER A 33 20.24 -9.44 2.16
C SER A 33 19.58 -10.33 1.10
N VAL A 34 18.46 -9.88 0.52
CA VAL A 34 17.74 -10.62 -0.52
C VAL A 34 18.55 -10.67 -1.82
N ILE A 35 19.23 -9.58 -2.18
CA ILE A 35 20.14 -9.55 -3.33
C ILE A 35 21.35 -10.46 -3.08
N ALA A 36 21.99 -10.36 -1.91
CA ALA A 36 23.17 -11.17 -1.58
C ALA A 36 22.88 -12.67 -1.55
N SER A 37 21.68 -13.06 -1.13
CA SER A 37 21.25 -14.47 -1.13
C SER A 37 20.92 -15.04 -2.51
N GLY A 38 20.91 -14.21 -3.56
CA GLY A 38 20.53 -14.63 -4.93
C GLY A 38 19.05 -14.97 -5.10
N SER A 39 18.20 -14.63 -4.11
CA SER A 39 16.77 -14.92 -4.12
C SER A 39 15.90 -13.74 -4.60
N ALA A 40 16.53 -12.66 -5.06
CA ALA A 40 15.84 -11.47 -5.53
C ALA A 40 15.04 -11.74 -6.81
N GLY A 41 13.72 -11.51 -6.75
CA GLY A 41 12.86 -11.51 -7.92
C GLY A 41 12.99 -10.22 -8.75
N ALA A 42 12.30 -10.18 -9.90
CA ALA A 42 12.31 -9.04 -10.81
C ALA A 42 11.84 -7.74 -10.12
N ASP A 43 10.75 -7.82 -9.35
CA ASP A 43 10.21 -6.71 -8.57
C ASP A 43 11.21 -6.20 -7.52
N THR A 44 11.93 -7.11 -6.84
CA THR A 44 12.96 -6.73 -5.86
C THR A 44 14.11 -5.95 -6.52
N MET A 45 14.54 -6.40 -7.71
CA MET A 45 15.60 -5.73 -8.49
C MET A 45 15.16 -4.37 -9.05
N GLU A 46 13.90 -4.26 -9.48
CA GLU A 46 13.30 -2.98 -9.86
C GLU A 46 13.27 -2.01 -8.67
N LEU A 47 12.87 -2.50 -7.50
CA LEU A 47 12.87 -1.73 -6.25
C LEU A 47 14.26 -1.20 -5.91
N ALA A 48 15.29 -2.03 -6.07
CA ALA A 48 16.68 -1.63 -5.84
C ALA A 48 17.12 -0.52 -6.78
N SER A 49 16.78 -0.64 -8.06
CA SER A 49 17.08 0.37 -9.09
C SER A 49 16.37 1.69 -8.80
N PHE A 50 15.11 1.63 -8.39
CA PHE A 50 14.35 2.79 -7.95
C PHE A 50 15.00 3.47 -6.74
N LEU A 51 15.35 2.71 -5.69
CA LEU A 51 15.89 3.28 -4.46
C LEU A 51 17.28 3.91 -4.62
N ARG A 52 18.09 3.42 -5.57
CA ARG A 52 19.38 4.04 -5.94
C ARG A 52 19.21 5.39 -6.62
N SER A 53 18.18 5.52 -7.46
CA SER A 53 17.93 6.73 -8.26
C SER A 53 17.02 7.75 -7.55
N ALA A 54 16.25 7.33 -6.55
CA ALA A 54 15.34 8.21 -5.84
C ALA A 54 16.08 9.24 -4.98
N PRO A 55 15.69 10.54 -5.04
CA PRO A 55 16.22 11.56 -4.13
C PRO A 55 16.04 11.13 -2.67
N ARG A 56 17.07 11.35 -1.83
CA ARG A 56 16.99 11.10 -0.38
C ARG A 56 15.76 11.81 0.20
N GLY A 57 14.93 11.06 0.93
CA GLY A 57 13.70 11.57 1.55
C GLY A 57 12.43 11.40 0.71
N ARG A 58 12.50 11.04 -0.58
CA ARG A 58 11.30 10.69 -1.36
C ARG A 58 10.80 9.31 -0.92
N GLN A 59 9.66 9.29 -0.23
CA GLN A 59 8.91 8.07 0.03
C GLN A 59 8.57 7.42 -1.33
N PRO A 60 9.05 6.19 -1.59
CA PRO A 60 9.00 5.58 -2.92
C PRO A 60 7.56 5.27 -3.36
N PHE A 61 6.65 5.06 -2.40
CA PHE A 61 5.30 4.58 -2.66
C PHE A 61 4.30 5.31 -1.73
N GLY A 62 3.63 6.34 -2.27
CA GLY A 62 2.64 7.14 -1.53
C GLY A 62 1.23 6.53 -1.53
N ALA A 63 0.22 7.37 -1.27
CA ALA A 63 -1.21 7.00 -1.20
C ALA A 63 -1.71 6.17 -2.41
N LYS A 64 -1.09 6.32 -3.58
CA LYS A 64 -1.39 5.55 -4.79
C LYS A 64 -1.28 4.04 -4.60
N HIS A 65 -0.38 3.57 -3.73
CA HIS A 65 -0.17 2.14 -3.50
C HIS A 65 -0.93 1.62 -2.28
N ARG A 66 -1.26 2.51 -1.34
CA ARG A 66 -1.94 2.18 -0.08
C ARG A 66 -3.44 2.47 -0.07
N TRP A 67 -4.03 2.61 -1.25
CA TRP A 67 -5.43 3.03 -1.36
C TRP A 67 -6.38 2.02 -0.72
N ALA A 68 -6.05 0.73 -0.76
CA ALA A 68 -6.86 -0.32 -0.16
C ALA A 68 -6.84 -0.24 1.37
N GLU A 69 -5.66 -0.11 1.97
CA GLU A 69 -5.46 -0.01 3.42
C GLU A 69 -6.04 1.28 3.98
N ILE A 70 -5.79 2.41 3.29
CA ILE A 70 -6.36 3.71 3.65
C ILE A 70 -7.89 3.66 3.62
N GLY A 71 -8.48 3.02 2.60
CA GLY A 71 -9.92 2.91 2.45
C GLY A 71 -10.58 2.00 3.49
N ALA A 72 -10.00 0.82 3.74
CA ALA A 72 -10.47 -0.10 4.77
C ALA A 72 -10.44 0.55 6.16
N GLU A 73 -9.33 1.20 6.51
CA GLU A 73 -9.20 1.87 7.81
C GLU A 73 -10.10 3.12 7.91
N ASN A 74 -10.35 3.83 6.81
CA ASN A 74 -11.35 4.89 6.77
C ASN A 74 -12.75 4.37 7.11
N ASP A 75 -13.10 3.16 6.67
CA ASP A 75 -14.37 2.50 7.00
C ASP A 75 -14.43 2.05 8.46
N GLU A 76 -13.33 1.55 9.02
CA GLU A 76 -13.24 1.22 10.44
C GLU A 76 -13.45 2.46 11.31
N LEU A 77 -12.74 3.55 11.00
CA LEU A 77 -12.90 4.81 11.72
C LEU A 77 -14.30 5.42 11.53
N ARG A 78 -14.93 5.21 10.37
CA ARG A 78 -16.32 5.62 10.11
C ARG A 78 -17.28 4.89 11.05
N SER A 79 -17.11 3.57 11.11
CA SER A 79 -17.89 2.67 11.94
C SER A 79 -17.74 2.98 13.43
N ALA A 80 -16.55 3.47 13.82
CA ALA A 80 -16.27 3.96 15.18
C ALA A 80 -16.90 5.34 15.49
N GLY A 81 -17.65 5.95 14.55
CA GLY A 81 -18.33 7.23 14.75
C GLY A 81 -17.42 8.46 14.61
N MET A 82 -16.20 8.30 14.09
CA MET A 82 -15.27 9.42 13.94
C MET A 82 -15.70 10.37 12.80
N SER A 83 -15.63 11.68 13.05
CA SER A 83 -15.98 12.70 12.06
C SER A 83 -15.09 12.61 10.83
N TYR A 84 -15.59 13.04 9.66
CA TYR A 84 -14.85 12.95 8.40
C TYR A 84 -13.50 13.69 8.47
N GLU A 85 -13.46 14.89 9.03
CA GLU A 85 -12.23 15.67 9.18
C GLU A 85 -11.21 14.98 10.09
N ALA A 86 -11.67 14.42 11.23
CA ALA A 86 -10.80 13.69 12.14
C ALA A 86 -10.23 12.42 11.50
N ARG A 87 -11.02 11.71 10.67
CA ARG A 87 -10.56 10.54 9.91
C ARG A 87 -9.46 10.92 8.92
N LEU A 88 -9.67 11.99 8.15
CA LEU A 88 -8.67 12.46 7.20
C LEU A 88 -7.36 12.85 7.89
N ALA A 89 -7.44 13.58 9.01
CA ALA A 89 -6.27 13.96 9.79
C ALA A 89 -5.54 12.72 10.35
N ALA A 90 -6.26 11.76 10.92
CA ALA A 90 -5.68 10.52 11.47
C ALA A 90 -4.97 9.70 10.39
N LEU A 91 -5.62 9.52 9.22
CA LEU A 91 -5.04 8.79 8.09
C LEU A 91 -3.84 9.54 7.49
N SER A 92 -3.92 10.86 7.38
CA SER A 92 -2.82 11.72 6.91
C SER A 92 -1.56 11.53 7.76
N VAL A 93 -1.71 11.54 9.09
CA VAL A 93 -0.61 11.30 10.03
C VAL A 93 -0.10 9.86 9.93
N LYS A 94 -0.98 8.86 10.00
CA LYS A 94 -0.60 7.44 10.00
C LYS A 94 0.18 7.05 8.75
N TYR A 95 -0.29 7.50 7.59
CA TYR A 95 0.32 7.20 6.30
C TYR A 95 1.38 8.21 5.87
N ARG A 96 1.71 9.18 6.74
CA ARG A 96 2.69 10.25 6.50
C ARG A 96 2.45 10.99 5.18
N LEU A 97 1.18 11.27 4.90
CA LEU A 97 0.73 11.95 3.69
C LEU A 97 0.56 13.44 4.00
N GLY A 98 1.57 14.26 3.71
CA GLY A 98 1.50 15.72 3.96
C GLY A 98 0.47 16.49 3.11
N ASP A 99 -0.43 15.80 2.41
CA ASP A 99 -1.44 16.37 1.53
C ASP A 99 -2.71 15.53 1.62
N GLU A 100 -3.77 16.10 2.23
CA GLU A 100 -5.06 15.45 2.42
C GLU A 100 -5.72 15.03 1.10
N SER A 101 -5.44 15.73 -0.01
CA SER A 101 -6.00 15.38 -1.31
C SER A 101 -5.60 13.95 -1.73
N LYS A 102 -4.42 13.48 -1.30
CA LYS A 102 -3.94 12.11 -1.56
C LYS A 102 -4.70 11.07 -0.75
N VAL A 103 -5.09 11.40 0.49
CA VAL A 103 -5.94 10.55 1.33
C VAL A 103 -7.32 10.45 0.70
N LYS A 104 -7.92 11.58 0.29
CA LYS A 104 -9.22 11.62 -0.39
C LYS A 104 -9.22 10.80 -1.68
N ALA A 105 -8.18 10.94 -2.51
CA ALA A 105 -8.04 10.18 -3.75
C ALA A 105 -7.90 8.67 -3.50
N ALA A 106 -7.18 8.28 -2.44
CA ALA A 106 -7.07 6.88 -2.01
C ALA A 106 -8.44 6.32 -1.57
N ILE A 107 -9.18 7.04 -0.73
CA ILE A 107 -10.52 6.66 -0.27
C ILE A 107 -11.47 6.51 -1.47
N ALA A 108 -11.53 7.49 -2.37
CA ALA A 108 -12.41 7.45 -3.54
C ALA A 108 -12.11 6.25 -4.44
N LYS A 109 -10.82 5.92 -4.63
CA LYS A 109 -10.43 4.74 -5.41
C LYS A 109 -10.85 3.43 -4.73
N TYR A 110 -10.77 3.37 -3.40
CA TYR A 110 -11.26 2.22 -2.64
C TYR A 110 -12.77 2.06 -2.73
N GLU A 111 -13.53 3.15 -2.54
CA GLU A 111 -14.98 3.12 -2.64
C GLU A 111 -15.44 2.64 -4.02
N ALA A 112 -14.83 3.14 -5.10
CA ALA A 112 -15.11 2.68 -6.46
C ALA A 112 -14.84 1.17 -6.65
N ALA A 113 -13.75 0.65 -6.08
CA ALA A 113 -13.45 -0.77 -6.12
C ALA A 113 -14.47 -1.61 -5.33
N MET A 114 -14.91 -1.10 -4.17
CA MET A 114 -15.93 -1.75 -3.34
C MET A 114 -17.31 -1.72 -4.00
N ASP A 115 -17.66 -0.67 -4.74
CA ASP A 115 -18.89 -0.60 -5.53
C ASP A 115 -18.93 -1.67 -6.62
N VAL A 116 -17.81 -1.85 -7.34
CA VAL A 116 -17.67 -2.94 -8.33
C VAL A 116 -17.76 -4.31 -7.66
N ALA A 117 -17.13 -4.49 -6.49
CA ALA A 117 -17.22 -5.75 -5.77
C ALA A 117 -18.67 -6.05 -5.32
N ARG A 118 -19.39 -5.02 -4.84
CA ARG A 118 -20.80 -5.13 -4.46
C ARG A 118 -21.70 -5.48 -5.63
N SER A 119 -21.51 -4.85 -6.79
CA SER A 119 -22.30 -5.16 -7.99
C SER A 119 -22.09 -6.61 -8.44
N LEU A 120 -20.85 -7.09 -8.46
CA LEU A 120 -20.53 -8.48 -8.81
C LEU A 120 -21.17 -9.49 -7.85
N VAL A 121 -21.16 -9.20 -6.54
CA VAL A 121 -21.81 -10.07 -5.53
C VAL A 121 -23.32 -10.13 -5.75
N ASN A 122 -23.95 -9.01 -6.11
CA ASN A 122 -25.39 -8.98 -6.41
C ASN A 122 -25.72 -9.78 -7.67
N GLU A 123 -24.96 -9.59 -8.76
CA GLU A 123 -25.13 -10.36 -10.01
C GLU A 123 -24.99 -11.89 -9.78
N MET A 124 -24.10 -12.30 -8.88
CA MET A 124 -23.94 -13.72 -8.53
C MET A 124 -25.09 -14.27 -7.69
N ARG A 125 -25.80 -13.44 -6.93
CA ARG A 125 -26.95 -13.86 -6.11
C ARG A 125 -28.25 -13.99 -6.92
N GLU A 126 -28.33 -13.30 -8.05
CA GLU A 126 -29.50 -13.31 -8.94
C GLU A 126 -29.44 -14.45 -9.99
N ARG A 127 -28.33 -15.18 -10.06
CA ARG A 127 -28.15 -16.39 -10.89
C ARG A 127 -28.35 -17.66 -10.09
#